data_AF-A0A961QRJ7-F1
#
_entry.id   AF-A0A961QRJ7-F1
#
_cell.length_a   1.000
_cell.length_b   1.000
_cell.length_c   1.000
_cell.angle_alpha   90.00
_cell.angle_beta   90.00
_cell.angle_gamma   90.00
#
_symmetry.space_group_name_H-M   'P 1'
#
loop_
_entity.id
_entity.type
_entity.pdbx_description
1 polymer ?
#
loop_
_entity_poly.entity_id
_entity_poly.type
_entity_poly.pdbx_seq_one_letter_code
_entity_poly.pdbx_strand_id
1 'polypeptide(L)'
;AGPGLLAGIAGGALVALAVGLLALRTTGVAFMIVTLMFAQAGYLLILYFGPLTRGDEGYVIDRAARAVAGLDLSDDRTRYFAALALFALALAACL
;
A
#
# COMPACT_ATOMS: atom_id res chain seq x y z
N ALA A 1 14.53 -8.09 0.58
CA ALA A 1 13.72 -6.88 0.35
C ALA A 1 13.40 -6.63 -1.13
N GLY A 2 14.38 -6.73 -2.06
CA GLY A 2 14.26 -6.28 -3.46
C GLY A 2 13.01 -6.71 -4.24
N PRO A 3 12.79 -8.01 -4.53
CA PRO A 3 11.69 -8.44 -5.40
C PRO A 3 10.30 -8.24 -4.76
N GLY A 4 10.18 -8.40 -3.44
CA GLY A 4 8.92 -8.21 -2.73
C GLY A 4 8.44 -6.75 -2.72
N LEU A 5 9.37 -5.79 -2.61
CA LEU A 5 9.03 -4.37 -2.69
C LEU A 5 8.52 -3.99 -4.08
N LEU A 6 9.21 -4.45 -5.13
CA LEU A 6 8.80 -4.19 -6.52
C LEU A 6 7.45 -4.84 -6.84
N ALA A 7 7.25 -6.09 -6.43
CA ALA A 7 5.98 -6.79 -6.59
C ALA A 7 4.83 -6.08 -5.84
N GLY A 8 5.10 -5.59 -4.62
CA GLY A 8 4.12 -4.82 -3.85
C GLY A 8 3.74 -3.50 -4.53
N ILE A 9 4.71 -2.75 -5.03
CA ILE A 9 4.47 -1.50 -5.78
C ILE A 9 3.66 -1.79 -7.05
N ALA A 10 4.07 -2.77 -7.83
CA ALA A 10 3.37 -3.14 -9.07
C ALA A 10 1.94 -3.61 -8.79
N GLY A 11 1.74 -4.49 -7.79
CA GLY A 11 0.43 -4.96 -7.38
C GLY A 11 -0.47 -3.83 -6.88
N GLY A 12 0.06 -2.95 -6.02
CA GLY A 12 -0.66 -1.77 -5.54
C GLY A 12 -1.06 -0.81 -6.66
N ALA A 13 -0.17 -0.55 -7.62
CA ALA A 13 -0.47 0.28 -8.78
C ALA A 13 -1.58 -0.32 -9.65
N LEU A 14 -1.55 -1.64 -9.90
CA LEU A 14 -2.60 -2.33 -10.65
C LEU A 14 -3.96 -2.23 -9.96
N VAL A 15 -4.00 -2.45 -8.64
CA VAL A 15 -5.24 -2.32 -7.85
C VAL A 15 -5.74 -0.88 -7.86
N ALA A 16 -4.86 0.10 -7.65
CA ALA A 16 -5.21 1.52 -7.67
C ALA A 16 -5.75 1.96 -9.03
N LEU A 17 -5.16 1.48 -10.13
CA LEU A 17 -5.66 1.72 -11.49
C LEU A 17 -7.05 1.09 -11.70
N ALA A 18 -7.24 -0.16 -11.31
CA ALA A 18 -8.51 -0.85 -11.47
C ALA A 18 -9.64 -0.16 -10.68
N VAL A 19 -9.38 0.18 -9.41
CA VAL A 19 -10.33 0.89 -8.54
C VAL A 19 -10.58 2.30 -9.08
N GLY A 20 -9.52 3.02 -9.47
CA GLY A 20 -9.62 4.36 -10.03
C GLY A 20 -10.46 4.41 -11.30
N LEU A 21 -10.22 3.50 -12.25
CA LEU A 21 -10.96 3.40 -13.51
C LEU A 21 -12.48 3.21 -13.30
N LEU A 22 -12.88 2.51 -12.23
CA LEU A 22 -14.30 2.36 -11.91
C LEU A 22 -14.83 3.55 -11.10
N ALA A 23 -14.11 3.98 -10.06
CA ALA A 23 -14.54 5.04 -9.17
C ALA A 23 -14.69 6.37 -9.91
N LEU A 24 -13.79 6.70 -10.84
CA LEU A 24 -13.84 7.93 -11.66
C LEU A 24 -15.09 8.03 -12.55
N ARG A 25 -15.87 6.96 -12.71
CA ARG A 25 -17.16 6.98 -13.43
C ARG A 25 -18.34 7.41 -12.55
N THR A 26 -18.10 7.65 -11.27
CA THR A 26 -19.13 8.07 -10.31
C THR A 26 -18.89 9.50 -9.84
N THR A 27 -19.95 10.21 -9.50
CA THR A 27 -19.89 11.62 -9.11
C THR A 27 -20.55 11.87 -7.76
N GLY A 28 -20.02 12.82 -6.99
CA GLY A 28 -20.59 13.23 -5.71
C GLY A 28 -20.52 12.12 -4.66
N VAL A 29 -21.63 11.88 -3.95
CA VAL A 29 -21.69 10.92 -2.84
C VAL A 29 -21.42 9.48 -3.27
N ALA A 30 -21.84 9.11 -4.50
CA ALA A 30 -21.60 7.78 -5.03
C ALA A 30 -20.10 7.44 -5.13
N PHE A 31 -19.25 8.43 -5.44
CA PHE A 31 -17.80 8.26 -5.45
C PHE A 31 -17.26 7.87 -4.07
N MET A 32 -17.67 8.59 -3.04
CA MET A 32 -17.27 8.29 -1.67
C MET A 32 -17.70 6.87 -1.26
N ILE A 33 -18.94 6.48 -1.57
CA ILE A 33 -19.46 5.15 -1.25
C ILE A 33 -18.65 4.06 -1.95
N VAL A 34 -18.41 4.18 -3.25
CA VAL A 34 -17.69 3.16 -4.03
C VAL A 34 -16.25 3.00 -3.53
N THR A 35 -15.57 4.09 -3.18
CA THR A 35 -14.20 4.01 -2.62
C THR A 35 -14.16 3.27 -1.28
N LEU A 36 -15.12 3.52 -0.39
CA LEU A 36 -15.23 2.79 0.88
C LEU A 36 -15.58 1.32 0.67
N MET A 37 -16.49 1.01 -0.26
CA MET A 37 -16.85 -0.37 -0.58
C MET A 37 -15.65 -1.16 -1.10
N PHE A 38 -14.80 -0.56 -1.95
CA PHE A 38 -13.56 -1.22 -2.40
C PHE A 38 -12.56 -1.43 -1.27
N ALA A 39 -12.42 -0.47 -0.36
CA ALA A 39 -11.57 -0.63 0.82
C ALA A 39 -12.05 -1.82 1.67
N GLN A 40 -13.37 -1.92 1.89
CA GLN A 40 -13.96 -3.03 2.64
C GLN A 40 -13.82 -4.37 1.91
N ALA A 41 -14.07 -4.40 0.60
CA ALA A 41 -13.87 -5.60 -0.20
C ALA A 41 -12.41 -6.07 -0.18
N GLY A 42 -11.45 -5.15 -0.26
CA GLY A 42 -10.02 -5.44 -0.14
C GLY A 42 -9.64 -5.99 1.23
N TYR A 43 -10.19 -5.42 2.31
CA TYR A 43 -10.00 -5.94 3.67
C TYR A 43 -10.52 -7.39 3.80
N LEU A 44 -11.75 -7.65 3.35
CA LEU A 44 -12.31 -9.00 3.37
C LEU A 44 -11.52 -9.97 2.49
N LEU A 45 -11.02 -9.51 1.33
CA LEU A 45 -10.20 -10.32 0.43
C LEU A 45 -8.92 -10.79 1.12
N ILE A 46 -8.25 -9.90 1.86
CA ILE A 46 -7.03 -10.23 2.61
C ILE A 46 -7.34 -11.30 3.68
N LEU A 47 -8.44 -11.16 4.42
CA LEU A 47 -8.83 -12.13 5.45
C LEU A 47 -9.29 -13.47 4.85
N TYR A 48 -10.02 -13.44 3.73
CA TYR A 48 -10.45 -14.64 3.02
C TYR A 48 -9.25 -15.50 2.59
N PHE A 49 -8.19 -14.86 2.09
CA PHE A 49 -6.92 -15.50 1.77
C PHE A 49 -5.97 -15.61 2.97
N GLY A 50 -6.49 -15.67 4.19
CA GLY A 50 -5.73 -15.79 5.44
C GLY A 50 -4.63 -16.86 5.45
N PRO A 51 -4.80 -18.06 4.86
CA PRO A 51 -3.71 -19.04 4.77
C PRO A 51 -2.48 -18.56 3.99
N LEU A 52 -2.67 -17.65 3.03
CA LEU A 52 -1.62 -17.08 2.18
C LEU A 52 -1.14 -15.70 2.65
N THR A 53 -2.04 -14.86 3.19
CA THR A 53 -1.72 -13.48 3.61
C THR A 53 -1.34 -13.40 5.09
N ARG A 54 -1.70 -14.44 5.85
CA ARG A 54 -1.75 -14.45 7.32
C ARG A 54 -2.69 -13.40 7.93
N GLY A 55 -3.50 -12.72 7.11
CA GLY A 55 -4.53 -11.77 7.53
C GLY A 55 -4.07 -10.85 8.67
N ASP A 56 -4.75 -10.99 9.81
CA ASP A 56 -4.49 -10.21 11.02
C ASP A 56 -3.24 -10.63 11.81
N GLU A 57 -2.72 -11.85 11.59
CA GLU A 57 -1.47 -12.30 12.22
C GLU A 57 -0.24 -11.61 11.61
N GLY A 58 -0.32 -11.27 10.32
CA GLY A 58 0.77 -10.69 9.56
C GLY A 58 2.02 -11.59 9.45
N TYR A 59 3.11 -11.01 8.95
CA TYR A 59 4.41 -11.67 8.80
C TYR A 59 5.48 -10.99 9.65
N VAL A 60 6.24 -11.78 10.40
CA VAL A 60 7.44 -11.29 11.09
C VAL A 60 8.58 -11.22 10.07
N ILE A 61 9.04 -10.01 9.78
CA ILE A 61 10.12 -9.75 8.82
C ILE A 61 11.46 -9.60 9.56
N ASP A 62 12.44 -10.40 9.15
CA ASP A 62 13.81 -10.30 9.67
C ASP A 62 14.40 -8.90 9.54
N ARG A 63 15.22 -8.51 10.52
CA ARG A 63 15.83 -7.16 10.56
C ARG A 63 16.67 -6.85 9.31
N ALA A 64 17.41 -7.83 8.80
CA ALA A 64 18.18 -7.69 7.57
C ALA A 64 17.28 -7.45 6.34
N ALA A 65 16.06 -7.96 6.34
CA ALA A 65 15.08 -7.75 5.28
C ALA A 65 14.29 -6.43 5.45
N ARG A 66 14.37 -5.77 6.61
CA ARG A 66 13.82 -4.43 6.87
C ARG A 66 14.74 -3.28 6.44
N ALA A 67 15.95 -3.58 6.00
CA ALA A 67 16.81 -2.59 5.38
C ALA A 67 16.48 -2.45 3.89
N VAL A 68 16.22 -1.22 3.43
CA VAL A 68 15.98 -0.90 2.01
C VAL A 68 17.03 0.10 1.56
N ALA A 69 17.79 -0.25 0.52
CA ALA A 69 18.85 0.61 -0.04
C ALA A 69 19.88 1.12 1.01
N GLY A 70 20.16 0.32 2.05
CA GLY A 70 21.08 0.70 3.14
C GLY A 70 20.45 1.48 4.29
N LEU A 71 19.16 1.84 4.20
CA LEU A 71 18.40 2.49 5.27
C LEU A 71 17.68 1.44 6.13
N ASP A 72 17.94 1.41 7.44
CA ASP A 72 17.23 0.53 8.39
C ASP A 72 15.85 1.12 8.69
N LEU A 73 14.80 0.55 8.07
CA LEU A 73 13.41 0.92 8.35
C LEU A 73 12.88 0.31 9.66
N SER A 74 13.74 -0.23 10.51
CA SER A 74 13.40 -0.58 11.89
C SER A 74 13.55 0.61 12.83
N ASP A 75 14.35 1.60 12.47
CA ASP A 75 14.57 2.82 13.25
C ASP A 75 13.49 3.86 12.94
N ASP A 76 12.84 4.39 13.97
CA ASP A 76 11.68 5.27 13.83
C ASP A 76 12.03 6.59 13.14
N ARG A 77 13.24 7.12 13.35
CA ARG A 77 13.68 8.36 12.68
C ARG A 77 13.87 8.13 11.19
N THR A 78 14.58 7.05 10.83
CA THR A 78 14.83 6.69 9.43
C THR A 78 13.51 6.44 8.69
N ARG A 79 12.56 5.74 9.31
CA ARG A 79 11.21 5.52 8.77
C ARG A 79 10.45 6.82 8.56
N TYR A 80 10.49 7.74 9.52
CA TYR A 80 9.81 9.02 9.45
C TYR A 80 10.32 9.86 8.27
N PHE A 81 11.64 10.04 8.15
CA PHE A 81 12.21 10.82 7.05
C PHE A 81 12.01 10.16 5.69
N ALA A 82 12.05 8.82 5.61
CA ALA A 82 11.74 8.11 4.38
C ALA A 82 10.29 8.32 3.94
N ALA A 83 9.33 8.24 4.86
CA ALA A 83 7.92 8.50 4.57
C ALA A 83 7.67 9.97 4.17
N LEU A 84 8.31 10.92 4.87
CA LEU A 84 8.21 12.35 4.56
C LEU A 84 8.77 12.65 3.16
N ALA A 85 9.93 12.11 2.81
CA ALA A 85 10.53 12.27 1.49
C ALA A 85 9.62 11.68 0.39
N LEU A 86 9.08 10.48 0.60
CA LEU A 86 8.17 9.85 -0.35
C LEU A 86 6.89 10.67 -0.56
N PHE A 87 6.31 11.18 0.54
CA PHE A 87 5.14 12.07 0.47
C PHE A 87 5.45 13.37 -0.27
N ALA A 88 6.55 14.03 0.05
CA ALA A 88 6.95 15.28 -0.60
C ALA A 88 7.19 15.11 -2.11
N LEU A 89 7.82 14.01 -2.51
CA LEU A 89 8.03 13.67 -3.92
C LEU A 89 6.71 13.40 -4.64
N ALA A 90 5.81 12.63 -4.03
CA ALA A 90 4.50 12.35 -4.61
C ALA A 90 3.66 13.63 -4.75
N LEU A 91 3.69 14.51 -3.74
CA LEU A 91 3.00 15.79 -3.77
C LEU A 91 3.56 16.70 -4.88
N ALA A 92 4.88 16.81 -4.97
CA ALA A 92 5.54 17.60 -6.01
C ALA A 92 5.31 17.06 -7.43
N ALA A 93 5.10 15.74 -7.59
CA ALA A 93 4.79 15.14 -8.88
C ALA A 93 3.32 15.34 -9.30
N CYS A 94 2.40 15.50 -8.34
CA CYS A 94 0.99 15.73 -8.59
C CYS A 94 0.63 17.22 -8.77
N LEU A 95 1.47 18.11 -8.25
CA LEU A 95 1.34 19.58 -8.41
C LEU A 95 1.87 20.03 -9.77
#